data_AF-A0A0D0V2E6-F1
#
_entry.id   AF-A0A0D0V2E6-F1
#
_cell.length_a   1.000
_cell.length_b   1.000
_cell.length_c   1.000
_cell.angle_alpha   90.00
_cell.angle_beta   90.00
_cell.angle_gamma   90.00
#
_symmetry.space_group_name_H-M   'P 1'
#
loop_
_entity.id
_entity.type
_entity.pdbx_description
1 polymer ?
#
loop_
_entity_poly.entity_id
_entity_poly.type
_entity_poly.pdbx_seq_one_letter_code
_entity_poly.pdbx_strand_id
1 'polypeptide(L)'
;MIICKQPRIGGVVPCHNDSTFLYTDPPSAIGAWIALEECTPQNGCLSFLPGSHRLSRTSTRFVRAPNGGTTFVDVPGVEPNTENWDEMEGWKEAPCPPGTLVLIHGSVLHKSPPNPSDKSRLIYTFHMIEGGKGVKYDERNWLQPTKEMPFPALF
;
A
#
# COMPACT_ATOMS: atom_id res chain seq x y z
N MET A 1 -7.14 -1.72 9.20
CA MET A 1 -6.01 -1.05 9.89
C MET A 1 -6.35 0.42 10.13
N ILE A 2 -5.95 0.99 11.27
CA ILE A 2 -6.00 2.43 11.51
C ILE A 2 -4.56 2.96 11.44
N ILE A 3 -4.32 4.05 10.71
CA ILE A 3 -3.01 4.71 10.69
C ILE A 3 -3.15 6.07 11.35
N CYS A 4 -2.44 6.26 12.47
CA CYS A 4 -2.38 7.51 13.19
C CYS A 4 -1.09 8.25 12.82
N LYS A 5 -1.18 9.30 11.99
CA LYS A 5 -0.07 10.26 11.88
C LYS A 5 -0.23 11.30 12.97
N GLN A 6 0.42 11.04 14.09
CA GLN A 6 0.40 11.93 15.23
C GLN A 6 1.02 13.30 14.89
N PRO A 7 0.57 14.40 15.53
CA PRO A 7 1.20 15.69 15.42
C PRO A 7 2.71 15.61 15.70
N ARG A 8 3.52 16.34 14.93
CA ARG A 8 4.99 16.46 15.04
C ARG A 8 5.82 15.18 14.83
N ILE A 9 5.28 14.01 15.16
CA ILE A 9 6.02 12.73 15.19
C ILE A 9 5.46 11.69 14.21
N GLY A 10 4.43 12.01 13.44
CA GLY A 10 3.86 11.10 12.44
C GLY A 10 4.91 10.75 11.39
N GLY A 11 5.27 9.46 11.31
CA GLY A 11 6.35 8.98 10.46
C GLY A 11 6.08 9.09 8.97
N VAL A 12 7.16 9.09 8.18
CA VAL A 12 7.11 8.94 6.73
C VAL A 12 6.62 7.54 6.35
N VAL A 13 5.84 7.45 5.29
CA VAL A 13 5.61 6.20 4.56
C VAL A 13 6.33 6.34 3.22
N PRO A 14 7.41 5.59 2.96
CA PRO A 14 8.20 5.71 1.74
C PRO A 14 7.40 5.27 0.50
N CYS A 15 7.94 5.57 -0.68
CA CYS A 15 7.38 5.10 -1.94
C CYS A 15 7.27 3.58 -1.96
N HIS A 16 6.08 3.08 -2.27
CA HIS A 16 5.82 1.66 -2.42
C HIS A 16 4.57 1.42 -3.28
N ASN A 17 4.33 0.14 -3.58
CA ASN A 17 3.06 -0.36 -4.09
C ASN A 17 2.56 -1.49 -3.16
N ASP A 18 1.24 -1.61 -2.98
CA ASP A 18 0.63 -2.55 -2.04
C ASP A 18 0.77 -4.01 -2.47
N SER A 19 0.82 -4.27 -3.79
CA SER A 19 1.01 -5.61 -4.34
C SER A 19 2.34 -6.25 -3.92
N THR A 20 3.33 -5.46 -3.51
CA THR A 20 4.57 -5.97 -2.89
C THR A 20 4.29 -6.69 -1.57
N PHE A 21 3.31 -6.22 -0.79
CA PHE A 21 3.00 -6.75 0.53
C PHE A 21 1.83 -7.76 0.53
N LEU A 22 0.89 -7.58 -0.40
CA LEU A 22 -0.31 -8.40 -0.55
C LEU A 22 -0.33 -9.05 -1.94
N TYR A 23 0.71 -9.84 -2.22
CA TYR A 23 0.92 -10.39 -3.55
C TYR A 23 -0.12 -11.44 -3.91
N THR A 24 -0.63 -11.33 -5.12
CA THR A 24 -1.42 -12.35 -5.81
C THR A 24 -0.81 -12.59 -7.17
N ASP A 25 -1.03 -13.77 -7.74
CA ASP A 25 -0.64 -14.10 -9.11
C ASP A 25 -1.90 -14.32 -9.97
N PRO A 26 -2.24 -13.40 -10.90
CA PRO A 26 -1.63 -12.08 -11.11
C PRO A 26 -1.96 -11.07 -9.98
N PRO A 27 -1.21 -9.96 -9.84
CA PRO A 27 -1.45 -8.95 -8.80
C PRO A 27 -2.85 -8.32 -8.89
N SER A 28 -3.58 -8.32 -7.78
CA SER A 28 -4.99 -7.92 -7.70
C SER A 28 -5.36 -7.05 -6.51
N ALA A 29 -4.38 -6.68 -5.67
CA ALA A 29 -4.65 -5.92 -4.45
C ALA A 29 -5.32 -4.56 -4.76
N ILE A 30 -6.32 -4.19 -3.97
CA ILE A 30 -6.94 -2.86 -3.97
C ILE A 30 -7.02 -2.36 -2.54
N GLY A 31 -6.44 -1.19 -2.26
CA GLY A 31 -6.57 -0.50 -0.99
C GLY A 31 -7.80 0.42 -0.98
N ALA A 32 -8.61 0.32 0.06
CA ALA A 32 -9.64 1.29 0.39
C ALA A 32 -9.16 2.13 1.57
N TRP A 33 -8.77 3.37 1.30
CA TRP A 33 -8.24 4.30 2.30
C TRP A 33 -9.28 5.37 2.58
N ILE A 34 -9.64 5.56 3.85
CA ILE A 34 -10.73 6.44 4.27
C ILE A 34 -10.17 7.48 5.24
N ALA A 35 -10.29 8.76 4.88
CA ALA A 35 -9.94 9.87 5.73
C ALA A 35 -10.90 9.93 6.94
N LEU A 36 -10.38 9.80 8.16
CA LEU A 36 -11.17 10.07 9.38
C LEU A 36 -11.02 11.52 9.82
N GLU A 37 -9.92 12.15 9.42
CA GLU A 37 -9.60 13.56 9.67
C GLU A 37 -9.22 14.26 8.36
N GLU A 38 -9.15 15.59 8.41
CA GLU A 38 -8.68 16.41 7.29
C GLU A 38 -7.25 16.01 6.92
N CYS A 39 -7.01 15.79 5.63
CA CYS A 39 -5.71 15.40 5.09
C CYS A 39 -5.17 16.53 4.22
N THR A 40 -4.03 17.09 4.62
CA THR A 40 -3.37 18.23 3.97
C THR A 40 -1.91 17.90 3.65
N PRO A 41 -1.25 18.67 2.79
CA PRO A 41 0.19 18.52 2.59
C PRO A 41 0.98 18.67 3.89
N GLN A 42 0.53 19.56 4.78
CA GLN A 42 1.23 19.88 6.04
C GLN A 42 1.11 18.76 7.09
N ASN A 43 0.02 17.97 7.08
CA ASN A 43 -0.15 16.83 8.00
C ASN A 43 0.11 15.46 7.35
N GLY A 44 0.68 15.47 6.15
CA GLY A 44 1.16 14.29 5.45
C GLY A 44 0.07 13.49 4.75
N CYS A 45 -0.73 14.15 3.91
CA CYS A 45 -1.62 13.51 2.95
C CYS A 45 -0.87 12.55 2.01
N LEU A 46 -1.62 11.73 1.28
CA LEU A 46 -1.03 10.84 0.29
C LEU A 46 -0.46 11.63 -0.89
N SER A 47 0.57 11.08 -1.52
CA SER A 47 1.03 11.45 -2.84
C SER A 47 1.03 10.21 -3.72
N PHE A 48 0.64 10.36 -4.98
CA PHE A 48 0.61 9.30 -5.99
C PHE A 48 1.44 9.70 -7.20
N LEU A 49 2.01 8.72 -7.91
CA LEU A 49 2.56 8.93 -9.24
C LEU A 49 1.53 8.44 -10.28
N PRO A 50 0.76 9.35 -10.92
CA PRO A 50 -0.34 8.93 -11.80
C PRO A 50 0.15 8.06 -12.96
N GLY A 51 -0.55 6.95 -13.20
CA GLY A 51 -0.22 6.02 -14.28
C GLY A 51 0.89 5.02 -13.95
N SER A 52 1.57 5.14 -12.80
CA SER A 52 2.66 4.24 -12.43
C SER A 52 2.21 2.79 -12.21
N HIS A 53 0.91 2.54 -12.00
CA HIS A 53 0.36 1.19 -11.90
C HIS A 53 0.46 0.38 -13.20
N ARG A 54 0.70 1.04 -14.33
CA ARG A 54 0.96 0.41 -15.63
C ARG A 54 2.44 0.24 -15.93
N LEU A 55 3.31 0.95 -15.19
CA LEU A 55 4.74 1.05 -15.46
C LEU A 55 5.54 0.26 -14.43
N SER A 56 5.24 0.46 -13.16
CA SER A 56 5.91 -0.24 -12.06
C SER A 56 5.53 -1.70 -12.06
N ARG A 57 6.57 -2.53 -11.97
CA ARG A 57 6.43 -3.99 -11.87
C ARG A 57 6.36 -4.37 -10.41
N THR A 58 5.51 -5.31 -10.05
CA THR A 58 5.62 -5.99 -8.74
C THR A 58 6.76 -7.01 -8.83
N SER A 59 8.00 -6.52 -8.88
CA SER A 59 9.21 -7.33 -9.06
C SER A 59 9.76 -7.89 -7.75
N THR A 60 9.28 -7.39 -6.61
CA THR A 60 9.74 -7.78 -5.27
C THR A 60 8.53 -8.00 -4.37
N ARG A 61 8.68 -8.86 -3.37
CA ARG A 61 7.63 -9.27 -2.43
C ARG A 61 8.10 -9.25 -1.00
N PHE A 62 7.25 -8.80 -0.09
CA PHE A 62 7.45 -8.89 1.35
C PHE A 62 6.87 -10.19 1.90
N VAL A 63 7.74 -11.11 2.27
CA VAL A 63 7.40 -12.50 2.60
C VAL A 63 7.82 -12.88 4.01
N ARG A 64 7.25 -13.96 4.56
CA ARG A 64 7.78 -14.60 5.77
C ARG A 64 9.15 -15.18 5.47
N ALA A 65 10.13 -14.89 6.33
CA ALA A 65 11.45 -15.47 6.22
C ALA A 65 11.44 -16.91 6.77
N PRO A 66 12.24 -17.85 6.20
CA PRO A 66 12.27 -19.25 6.65
C PRO A 66 12.60 -19.43 8.13
N ASN A 67 13.41 -18.53 8.70
CA ASN A 67 13.91 -18.61 10.07
C ASN A 67 13.15 -17.68 11.04
N GLY A 68 11.95 -17.23 10.66
CA GLY A 68 11.16 -16.26 11.42
C GLY A 68 11.41 -14.81 11.00
N GLY A 69 10.42 -13.95 11.25
CA GLY A 69 10.39 -12.58 10.74
C GLY A 69 9.99 -12.49 9.27
N THR A 70 10.40 -11.40 8.62
CA THR A 70 10.02 -11.05 7.25
C THR A 70 11.21 -10.59 6.44
N THR A 71 11.20 -10.84 5.13
CA THR A 71 12.25 -10.40 4.20
C THR A 71 11.63 -10.01 2.86
N PHE A 72 12.44 -9.38 2.01
CA PHE A 72 12.10 -9.14 0.61
C PHE A 72 12.71 -10.21 -0.29
N VAL A 73 11.95 -10.65 -1.29
CA VAL A 73 12.41 -11.58 -2.33
C VAL A 73 11.93 -11.13 -3.69
N ASP A 74 12.69 -11.45 -4.73
CA ASP A 74 12.30 -11.15 -6.11
C ASP A 74 11.18 -12.08 -6.59
N VAL A 75 10.37 -11.58 -7.52
CA VAL A 75 9.34 -12.36 -8.20
C VAL A 75 9.95 -13.09 -9.39
N PRO A 76 9.90 -14.44 -9.43
CA PRO A 76 10.44 -15.19 -10.55
C PRO A 76 9.85 -14.76 -11.89
N GLY A 77 10.71 -14.50 -12.88
CA GLY A 77 10.28 -14.11 -14.23
C GLY A 77 9.82 -12.65 -14.36
N VAL A 78 9.94 -11.84 -13.30
CA VAL A 78 9.68 -10.39 -13.36
C VAL A 78 10.99 -9.65 -13.17
N GLU A 79 11.41 -8.94 -14.21
CA GLU A 79 12.60 -8.10 -14.16
C GLU A 79 12.45 -7.00 -13.09
N PRO A 80 13.48 -6.78 -12.24
CA PRO A 80 13.50 -5.70 -11.27
C PRO A 80 13.23 -4.33 -11.90
N ASN A 81 12.57 -3.45 -11.14
CA ASN A 81 12.54 -2.04 -11.50
C ASN A 81 13.95 -1.45 -11.31
N THR A 82 14.44 -0.69 -12.28
CA THR A 82 15.73 0.01 -12.22
C THR A 82 15.58 1.50 -11.98
N GLU A 83 14.33 1.97 -12.01
CA GLU A 83 13.98 3.37 -11.88
C GLU A 83 14.01 3.84 -10.43
N ASN A 84 14.51 5.06 -10.22
CA ASN A 84 14.37 5.75 -8.94
C ASN A 84 13.02 6.46 -8.87
N TRP A 85 11.98 5.72 -8.51
CA TRP A 85 10.60 6.22 -8.48
C TRP A 85 10.39 7.42 -7.56
N ASP A 86 11.16 7.54 -6.49
CA ASP A 86 11.05 8.64 -5.54
C ASP A 86 11.46 9.99 -6.15
N GLU A 87 12.40 9.97 -7.10
CA GLU A 87 12.95 11.13 -7.80
C GLU A 87 12.23 11.46 -9.11
N MET A 88 11.27 10.62 -9.54
CA MET A 88 10.50 10.91 -10.75
C MET A 88 9.70 12.20 -10.61
N GLU A 89 9.60 12.96 -11.70
CA GLU A 89 8.67 14.07 -11.79
C GLU A 89 7.22 13.60 -11.87
N GLY A 90 6.27 14.48 -11.55
CA GLY A 90 4.85 14.23 -11.77
C GLY A 90 4.07 13.63 -10.60
N TRP A 91 4.70 13.44 -9.43
CA TRP A 91 3.99 13.15 -8.19
C TRP A 91 2.89 14.19 -7.91
N LYS A 92 1.72 13.71 -7.51
CA LYS A 92 0.55 14.53 -7.16
C LYS A 92 0.14 14.26 -5.73
N GLU A 93 0.09 15.32 -4.93
CA GLU A 93 -0.52 15.28 -3.61
C GLU A 93 -2.04 15.13 -3.72
N ALA A 94 -2.62 14.39 -2.78
CA ALA A 94 -4.05 14.12 -2.71
C ALA A 94 -4.61 14.58 -1.34
N PRO A 95 -4.66 15.90 -1.08
CA PRO A 95 -5.37 16.41 0.09
C PRO A 95 -6.86 16.16 -0.04
N CYS A 96 -7.52 15.86 1.09
CA CYS A 96 -8.94 15.54 1.10
C CYS A 96 -9.59 15.80 2.47
N PRO A 97 -10.90 16.09 2.50
CA PRO A 97 -11.65 16.25 3.74
C PRO A 97 -11.94 14.88 4.43
N PRO A 98 -12.37 14.90 5.71
CA PRO A 98 -12.89 13.70 6.37
C PRO A 98 -14.02 13.03 5.58
N GLY A 99 -14.08 11.71 5.62
CA GLY A 99 -15.08 10.90 4.93
C GLY A 99 -14.72 10.57 3.47
N THR A 100 -13.66 11.15 2.90
CA THR A 100 -13.20 10.78 1.56
C THR A 100 -12.65 9.35 1.52
N LEU A 101 -13.17 8.55 0.60
CA LEU A 101 -12.60 7.26 0.19
C LEU A 101 -11.65 7.48 -0.99
N VAL A 102 -10.40 7.04 -0.83
CA VAL A 102 -9.40 6.94 -1.89
C VAL A 102 -9.22 5.45 -2.22
N LEU A 103 -9.48 5.09 -3.47
CA LEU A 103 -9.19 3.75 -3.98
C LEU A 103 -7.74 3.71 -4.51
N ILE A 104 -6.97 2.74 -4.03
CA ILE A 104 -5.55 2.58 -4.33
C ILE A 104 -5.38 1.28 -5.12
N HIS A 105 -5.00 1.39 -6.39
CA HIS A 105 -4.65 0.22 -7.19
C HIS A 105 -3.37 -0.42 -6.63
N GLY A 106 -3.30 -1.75 -6.48
CA GLY A 106 -2.19 -2.42 -5.80
C GLY A 106 -0.80 -2.13 -6.36
N SER A 107 -0.71 -1.86 -7.67
CA SER A 107 0.54 -1.48 -8.35
C SER A 107 0.78 0.05 -8.43
N VAL A 108 -0.13 0.91 -7.96
CA VAL A 108 0.14 2.36 -8.01
C VAL A 108 1.18 2.73 -6.97
N LEU A 109 2.14 3.55 -7.38
CA LEU A 109 3.16 4.04 -6.49
C LEU A 109 2.59 5.18 -5.69
N HIS A 110 2.72 5.06 -4.39
CA HIS A 110 2.22 6.05 -3.46
C HIS A 110 3.16 6.18 -2.25
N LYS A 111 3.14 7.35 -1.64
CA LYS A 111 3.91 7.68 -0.44
C LYS A 111 3.15 8.68 0.41
N SER A 112 3.66 8.97 1.60
CA SER A 112 3.21 10.13 2.36
C SER A 112 4.32 10.68 3.24
N PRO A 113 4.55 12.01 3.25
CA PRO A 113 5.64 12.63 4.00
C PRO A 113 5.38 12.58 5.52
N PRO A 114 6.36 12.87 6.39
CA PRO A 114 6.09 12.98 7.83
C PRO A 114 5.01 14.03 8.14
N ASN A 115 4.44 13.98 9.35
CA ASN A 115 3.51 14.99 9.87
C ASN A 115 4.24 15.95 10.84
N PRO A 116 4.80 17.07 10.37
CA PRO A 116 5.41 18.08 11.22
C PRO A 116 4.39 19.06 11.84
N SER A 117 3.09 18.94 11.53
CA SER A 117 2.06 19.87 11.99
C SER A 117 1.56 19.58 13.41
N ASP A 118 0.73 20.47 13.95
CA ASP A 118 0.05 20.28 15.25
C ASP A 118 -1.26 19.49 15.16
N LYS A 119 -1.69 19.11 13.95
CA LYS A 119 -2.91 18.33 13.74
C LYS A 119 -2.57 16.88 13.44
N SER A 120 -3.34 15.95 13.99
CA SER A 120 -3.29 14.56 13.59
C SER A 120 -3.80 14.37 12.16
N ARG A 121 -3.49 13.19 11.61
CA ARG A 121 -4.16 12.64 10.43
C ARG A 121 -4.44 11.17 10.66
N LEU A 122 -5.67 10.86 11.04
CA LEU A 122 -6.20 9.52 11.27
C LEU A 122 -6.96 9.04 10.03
N ILE A 123 -6.73 7.78 9.70
CA ILE A 123 -7.34 7.13 8.53
C ILE A 123 -7.71 5.70 8.92
N TYR A 124 -8.78 5.20 8.32
CA TYR A 124 -9.10 3.78 8.33
C TYR A 124 -8.79 3.21 6.95
N THR A 125 -8.12 2.06 6.89
CA THR A 125 -7.80 1.41 5.62
C THR A 125 -7.98 -0.10 5.70
N PHE A 126 -8.45 -0.69 4.63
CA PHE A 126 -8.46 -2.14 4.43
C PHE A 126 -8.12 -2.45 2.97
N HIS A 127 -7.65 -3.66 2.74
CA HIS A 127 -7.31 -4.14 1.41
C HIS A 127 -8.22 -5.28 1.02
N MET A 128 -8.48 -5.36 -0.28
CA MET A 128 -9.18 -6.45 -0.94
C MET A 128 -8.23 -7.08 -1.96
N ILE A 129 -8.44 -8.35 -2.23
CA ILE A 129 -7.76 -9.13 -3.28
C ILE A 129 -8.82 -9.88 -4.07
N GLU A 130 -8.54 -10.21 -5.32
CA GLU A 130 -9.46 -11.04 -6.10
C GLU A 130 -9.43 -12.49 -5.60
N GLY A 131 -10.62 -13.02 -5.26
CA GLY A 131 -10.82 -14.39 -4.77
C GLY A 131 -11.33 -15.36 -5.84
N GLY A 132 -11.58 -14.87 -7.06
CA GLY A 132 -12.08 -15.61 -8.20
C GLY A 132 -11.07 -16.58 -8.82
N LYS A 133 -11.55 -17.37 -9.79
CA LYS A 133 -10.71 -18.34 -10.51
C LYS A 133 -9.57 -17.63 -11.23
N GLY A 134 -8.37 -18.19 -11.12
CA GLY A 134 -7.19 -17.71 -11.84
C GLY A 134 -6.36 -16.67 -11.08
N VAL A 135 -6.73 -16.31 -9.84
CA VAL A 135 -5.92 -15.49 -8.94
C VAL A 135 -5.50 -16.31 -7.74
N LYS A 136 -4.19 -16.37 -7.46
CA LYS A 136 -3.64 -17.11 -6.33
C LYS A 136 -3.08 -16.16 -5.28
N TYR A 137 -3.60 -16.18 -4.06
CA TYR A 137 -2.93 -15.57 -2.91
C TYR A 137 -1.72 -16.40 -2.52
N ASP A 138 -0.55 -15.77 -2.46
CA ASP A 138 0.69 -16.51 -2.27
C ASP A 138 0.92 -16.85 -0.79
N GLU A 139 1.22 -18.13 -0.54
CA GLU A 139 1.45 -18.71 0.79
C GLU A 139 2.67 -18.16 1.54
N ARG A 140 3.57 -17.46 0.83
CA ARG A 140 4.74 -16.80 1.42
C ARG A 140 4.46 -15.37 1.87
N ASN A 141 3.32 -14.77 1.51
CA ASN A 141 2.98 -13.43 1.98
C ASN A 141 3.07 -13.36 3.51
N TRP A 142 3.54 -12.22 4.04
CA TRP A 142 3.72 -12.03 5.47
C TRP A 142 2.41 -12.25 6.26
N LEU A 143 1.30 -11.79 5.69
CA LEU A 143 -0.05 -12.05 6.17
C LEU A 143 -0.56 -13.35 5.57
N GLN A 144 -1.07 -14.26 6.40
CA GLN A 144 -1.71 -15.50 5.95
C GLN A 144 -3.03 -15.65 6.71
N PRO A 145 -4.12 -16.03 6.03
CA PRO A 145 -5.36 -16.37 6.71
C PRO A 145 -5.14 -17.62 7.58
N THR A 146 -5.86 -17.71 8.70
CA THR A 146 -5.88 -18.93 9.52
C THR A 146 -7.22 -19.63 9.38
N LYS A 147 -7.37 -20.82 9.98
CA LYS A 147 -8.66 -21.52 10.00
C LYS A 147 -9.70 -20.76 10.80
N GLU A 148 -9.27 -20.09 11.87
CA GLU A 148 -10.11 -19.31 12.79
C GLU A 148 -10.41 -17.92 12.22
N MET A 149 -9.52 -17.38 11.38
CA MET A 149 -9.65 -16.08 10.75
C MET A 149 -9.30 -16.17 9.25
N PRO A 150 -10.18 -16.79 8.44
CA PRO A 150 -10.03 -16.74 6.99
C PRO A 150 -10.23 -15.31 6.49
N PHE A 151 -9.76 -15.01 5.28
CA PHE A 151 -10.16 -13.76 4.65
C PHE A 151 -11.66 -13.81 4.33
N PRO A 152 -12.47 -12.89 4.87
CA PRO A 152 -13.89 -12.86 4.58
C PRO A 152 -14.13 -12.38 3.14
N ALA A 153 -15.15 -12.91 2.50
CA ALA A 153 -15.66 -12.35 1.25
C ALA A 153 -16.33 -11.00 1.54
N LEU A 154 -16.20 -10.05 0.60
CA LEU A 154 -16.90 -8.77 0.69
C LEU A 154 -18.39 -8.90 0.37
N PHE A 155 -18.73 -9.82 -0.54
CA PHE A 155 -20.09 -10.13 -1.00
C PHE A 155 -20.35 -11.64 -0.89
#